data_AF-A0A948X068-F1
#
_entry.id   AF-A0A948X068-F1
#
_cell.length_a   1.000
_cell.length_b   1.000
_cell.length_c   1.000
_cell.angle_alpha   90.00
_cell.angle_beta   90.00
_cell.angle_gamma   90.00
#
_symmetry.space_group_name_H-M   'P 1'
#
loop_
_entity.id
_entity.type
_entity.pdbx_description
1 polymer ?
#
loop_
_entity_poly.entity_id
_entity_poly.type
_entity_poly.pdbx_seq_one_letter_code
_entity_poly.pdbx_strand_id
1 'polypeptide(L)'
;MSQFASDSANKKAASSLTSSQDAFSAAVAAVAASIEQSTAPKAPAAPEPAPAPAQLWIDCTTLPDWQQAVHEFFMSKAMEQAELAKMEGEVPVGAVLVNDSGEIVATGYNLTIKMHDATAHAEVRAIRAAGTILKNYRLNALTLYVTLEPCCMCVMAAIHARIKAIVFGTPDPRTGACGSVFNLSGDIHHNHHLQVIGNVCQKECAQQLSSFFQHKRDEERQRKSQLTPEQIAAKEQAAADKQRRQEFKQAKEERAAKKRRKREAVLAARAAQDSEAPKDPASQDK
;
A
#
# COMPACT_ATOMS: atom_id res chain seq x y z
N MET A 1 1.23 -50.38 -38.75
CA MET A 1 1.97 -49.14 -39.07
C MET A 1 1.36 -47.90 -38.39
N SER A 2 1.10 -47.91 -37.07
CA SER A 2 0.35 -46.80 -36.41
C SER A 2 0.90 -46.35 -35.05
N GLN A 3 2.13 -46.72 -34.67
CA GLN A 3 2.72 -46.33 -33.38
C GLN A 3 3.95 -45.41 -33.48
N PHE A 4 4.49 -45.16 -34.67
CA PHE A 4 5.67 -44.30 -34.86
C PHE A 4 5.35 -42.84 -35.19
N ALA A 5 4.09 -42.50 -35.48
CA ALA A 5 3.68 -41.14 -35.83
C ALA A 5 3.35 -40.25 -34.61
N SER A 6 3.02 -40.84 -33.45
CA SER A 6 2.62 -40.09 -32.25
C SER A 6 3.80 -39.52 -31.44
N ASP A 7 4.95 -40.18 -31.43
CA ASP A 7 6.11 -39.76 -30.63
C ASP A 7 6.88 -38.57 -31.25
N SER A 8 6.89 -38.45 -32.58
CA SER A 8 7.54 -37.34 -33.28
C SER A 8 6.76 -36.03 -33.15
N ALA A 9 5.42 -36.12 -33.14
CA ALA A 9 4.53 -34.98 -32.91
C ALA A 9 4.63 -34.44 -31.47
N ASN A 10 4.75 -35.34 -30.49
CA ASN A 10 4.81 -34.97 -29.07
C ASN A 10 6.16 -34.31 -28.69
N LYS A 11 7.28 -34.76 -29.27
CA LYS A 11 8.60 -34.12 -29.10
C LYS A 11 8.70 -32.74 -29.75
N LYS A 12 8.07 -32.52 -30.91
CA LYS A 12 8.02 -31.21 -31.57
C LYS A 12 7.15 -30.20 -30.80
N ALA A 13 6.03 -30.64 -30.23
CA ALA A 13 5.18 -29.80 -29.38
C ALA A 13 5.90 -29.36 -28.09
N ALA A 14 6.64 -30.27 -27.44
CA ALA A 14 7.42 -29.97 -26.25
C ALA A 14 8.56 -28.97 -26.51
N SER A 15 9.29 -29.09 -27.64
CA SER A 15 10.38 -28.15 -27.95
C SER A 15 9.90 -26.76 -28.39
N SER A 16 8.69 -26.66 -28.98
CA SER A 16 8.07 -25.36 -29.30
C SER A 16 7.50 -24.66 -28.07
N LEU A 17 7.02 -25.42 -27.08
CA LEU A 17 6.55 -24.90 -25.81
C LEU A 17 7.71 -24.30 -24.98
N THR A 18 8.86 -24.98 -24.92
CA THR A 18 10.05 -24.47 -24.22
C THR A 18 10.60 -23.20 -24.88
N SER A 19 10.66 -23.13 -26.23
CA SER A 19 11.12 -21.92 -26.90
C SER A 19 10.17 -20.72 -26.72
N SER A 20 8.86 -20.96 -26.57
CA SER A 20 7.88 -19.91 -26.27
C SER A 20 7.95 -19.41 -24.82
N GLN A 21 8.26 -20.28 -23.86
CA GLN A 21 8.43 -19.93 -22.45
C GLN A 21 9.71 -19.12 -22.21
N ASP A 22 10.79 -19.45 -22.92
CA ASP A 22 12.05 -18.71 -22.87
C ASP A 22 11.90 -17.30 -23.47
N ALA A 23 11.16 -17.19 -24.59
CA ALA A 23 10.84 -15.89 -25.20
C ALA A 23 9.94 -15.03 -24.31
N PHE A 24 8.93 -15.63 -23.66
CA PHE A 24 8.07 -14.93 -22.70
C PHE A 24 8.86 -14.49 -21.46
N SER A 25 9.72 -15.34 -20.92
CA SER A 25 10.57 -15.00 -19.76
C SER A 25 11.56 -13.88 -20.09
N ALA A 26 12.13 -13.87 -21.30
CA ALA A 26 12.98 -12.78 -21.78
C ALA A 26 12.19 -11.48 -21.96
N ALA A 27 10.96 -11.54 -22.44
CA ALA A 27 10.08 -10.38 -22.57
C ALA A 27 9.67 -9.83 -21.19
N VAL A 28 9.31 -10.69 -20.23
CA VAL A 28 9.01 -10.29 -18.84
C VAL A 28 10.23 -9.65 -18.19
N ALA A 29 11.43 -10.22 -18.38
CA ALA A 29 12.67 -9.65 -17.87
C ALA A 29 13.00 -8.29 -18.53
N ALA A 30 12.71 -8.13 -19.83
CA ALA A 30 12.90 -6.86 -20.53
C ALA A 30 11.92 -5.79 -20.04
N VAL A 31 10.66 -6.14 -19.79
CA VAL A 31 9.66 -5.23 -19.19
C VAL A 31 10.07 -4.86 -17.76
N ALA A 32 10.48 -5.83 -16.94
CA ALA A 32 10.98 -5.57 -15.58
C ALA A 32 12.21 -4.65 -15.60
N ALA A 33 13.18 -4.90 -16.49
CA ALA A 33 14.35 -4.05 -16.66
C ALA A 33 13.99 -2.65 -17.18
N SER A 34 12.90 -2.50 -17.95
CA SER A 34 12.38 -1.20 -18.39
C SER A 34 11.72 -0.44 -17.25
N ILE A 35 11.02 -1.13 -16.33
CA ILE A 35 10.48 -0.54 -15.10
C ILE A 35 11.63 -0.13 -14.17
N GLU A 36 12.68 -0.95 -14.03
CA GLU A 36 13.86 -0.62 -13.22
C GLU A 36 14.67 0.56 -13.77
N GLN A 37 14.70 0.73 -15.09
CA GLN A 37 15.33 1.89 -15.76
C GLN A 37 14.47 3.16 -15.68
N SER A 38 13.18 3.03 -15.36
CA SER A 38 12.37 4.16 -14.91
C SER A 38 12.83 4.50 -13.50
N THR A 39 13.82 5.38 -13.40
CA THR A 39 14.14 5.98 -12.11
C THR A 39 12.90 6.76 -11.69
N ALA A 40 12.11 6.17 -10.78
CA ALA A 40 11.06 6.91 -10.09
C ALA A 40 11.72 8.21 -9.60
N PRO A 41 11.22 9.38 -10.01
CA PRO A 41 11.79 10.64 -9.55
C PRO A 41 11.88 10.55 -8.02
N LYS A 42 13.05 10.87 -7.46
CA LYS A 42 13.25 10.95 -6.02
C LYS A 42 12.05 11.69 -5.46
N ALA A 43 11.26 11.02 -4.61
CA ALA A 43 10.07 11.62 -4.04
C ALA A 43 10.48 13.02 -3.54
N PRO A 44 9.87 14.10 -4.06
CA PRO A 44 10.16 15.43 -3.55
C PRO A 44 9.98 15.36 -2.03
N ALA A 45 10.81 16.10 -1.29
CA ALA A 45 10.57 16.29 0.14
C ALA A 45 9.08 16.59 0.31
N ALA A 46 8.41 15.86 1.21
CA ALA A 46 6.98 15.98 1.42
C ALA A 46 6.66 17.49 1.44
N PRO A 47 5.80 17.99 0.53
CA PRO A 47 5.47 19.41 0.52
C PRO A 47 5.03 19.78 1.93
N GLU A 48 5.43 20.97 2.40
CA GLU A 48 4.85 21.50 3.63
C GLU A 48 3.33 21.33 3.55
N PRO A 49 2.69 20.81 4.61
CA PRO A 49 1.27 20.52 4.57
C PRO A 49 0.56 21.80 4.12
N ALA A 50 -0.18 21.69 3.02
CA ALA A 50 -1.07 22.75 2.59
C ALA A 50 -1.93 23.16 3.80
N PRO A 51 -2.26 24.45 3.96
CA PRO A 51 -3.09 24.89 5.08
C PRO A 51 -4.34 24.00 5.11
N ALA A 52 -4.54 23.33 6.26
CA ALA A 52 -5.62 22.38 6.42
C ALA A 52 -6.93 23.08 6.02
N PRO A 53 -7.69 22.52 5.07
CA PRO A 53 -9.03 23.04 4.80
C PRO A 53 -9.80 23.14 6.11
N ALA A 54 -10.63 24.20 6.25
CA ALA A 54 -11.49 24.39 7.41
C ALA A 54 -12.19 23.07 7.76
N GLN A 55 -12.13 22.68 9.03
CA GLN A 55 -12.54 21.37 9.56
C GLN A 55 -13.71 20.74 8.76
N LEU A 56 -13.41 19.67 8.03
CA LEU A 56 -14.26 19.09 6.99
C LEU A 56 -15.20 17.98 7.48
N TRP A 57 -15.07 17.61 8.75
CA TRP A 57 -15.98 16.68 9.42
C TRP A 57 -16.83 17.42 10.43
N ILE A 58 -17.98 16.82 10.75
CA ILE A 58 -18.80 17.28 11.85
C ILE A 58 -18.10 16.86 13.15
N ASP A 59 -17.78 17.82 14.00
CA ASP A 59 -17.20 17.52 15.31
C ASP A 59 -18.27 16.94 16.23
N CYS A 60 -18.04 15.74 16.75
CA CYS A 60 -18.99 15.06 17.63
C CYS A 60 -19.41 15.92 18.83
N THR A 61 -18.51 16.76 19.35
CA THR A 61 -18.79 17.63 20.51
C THR A 61 -19.84 18.71 20.22
N THR A 62 -20.16 18.95 18.95
CA THR A 62 -21.20 19.89 18.51
C THR A 62 -22.57 19.24 18.32
N LEU A 63 -22.66 17.91 18.41
CA LEU A 63 -23.92 17.17 18.27
C LEU A 63 -24.73 17.21 19.58
N PRO A 64 -26.06 16.99 19.54
CA PRO A 64 -26.85 16.79 20.75
C PRO A 64 -26.34 15.60 21.60
N ASP A 65 -26.42 15.70 22.92
CA ASP A 65 -25.90 14.70 23.87
C ASP A 65 -26.34 13.26 23.56
N TRP A 66 -27.59 13.06 23.14
CA TRP A 66 -28.10 11.73 22.79
C TRP A 66 -27.44 11.14 21.53
N GLN A 67 -27.04 11.98 20.56
CA GLN A 67 -26.28 11.52 19.39
C GLN A 67 -24.84 11.20 19.78
N GLN A 68 -24.23 12.04 20.62
CA GLN A 68 -22.89 11.79 21.15
C GLN A 68 -22.83 10.42 21.84
N ALA A 69 -23.78 10.16 22.76
CA ALA A 69 -23.86 8.88 23.49
C ALA A 69 -23.98 7.66 22.56
N VAL A 70 -24.73 7.77 21.46
CA VAL A 70 -24.81 6.70 20.45
C VAL A 70 -23.46 6.47 19.76
N HIS A 71 -22.79 7.54 19.35
CA HIS A 71 -21.48 7.41 18.71
C HIS A 71 -20.41 6.88 19.67
N GLU A 72 -20.41 7.33 20.91
CA GLU A 72 -19.52 6.86 21.98
C GLU A 72 -19.72 5.36 22.25
N PHE A 73 -20.98 4.90 22.30
CA PHE A 73 -21.28 3.48 22.47
C PHE A 73 -20.64 2.63 21.36
N PHE A 74 -20.85 2.97 20.09
CA PHE A 74 -20.27 2.19 18.99
C PHE A 74 -18.76 2.38 18.87
N MET A 75 -18.24 3.56 19.22
CA MET A 75 -16.79 3.79 19.30
C MET A 75 -16.15 2.92 20.38
N SER A 76 -16.82 2.69 21.51
CA SER A 76 -16.35 1.76 22.54
C SER A 76 -16.19 0.33 21.99
N LYS A 77 -17.09 -0.09 21.09
CA LYS A 77 -16.99 -1.40 20.40
C LYS A 77 -15.84 -1.44 19.39
N ALA A 78 -15.57 -0.33 18.70
CA ALA A 78 -14.36 -0.22 17.88
C ALA A 78 -13.08 -0.26 18.75
N MET A 79 -13.07 0.35 19.93
CA MET A 79 -11.95 0.29 20.88
C MET A 79 -11.72 -1.12 21.45
N GLU A 80 -12.78 -1.92 21.65
CA GLU A 80 -12.65 -3.34 21.99
C GLU A 80 -11.92 -4.11 20.88
N GLN A 81 -12.21 -3.82 19.60
CA GLN A 81 -11.48 -4.42 18.47
C GLN A 81 -10.03 -3.94 18.40
N ALA A 82 -9.75 -2.67 18.73
CA ALA A 82 -8.39 -2.12 18.78
C ALA A 82 -7.53 -2.83 19.85
N GLU A 83 -8.14 -3.22 20.98
CA GLU A 83 -7.44 -4.00 22.00
C GLU A 83 -7.08 -5.41 21.50
N LEU A 84 -7.92 -6.04 20.67
CA LEU A 84 -7.57 -7.31 20.02
C LEU A 84 -6.35 -7.17 19.10
N ALA A 85 -6.25 -6.09 18.31
CA ALA A 85 -5.04 -5.81 17.54
C ALA A 85 -3.80 -5.67 18.44
N LYS A 86 -3.93 -4.92 19.55
CA LYS A 86 -2.84 -4.76 20.52
C LYS A 86 -2.38 -6.10 21.09
N MET A 87 -3.31 -6.98 21.47
CA MET A 87 -3.00 -8.32 21.98
C MET A 87 -2.25 -9.18 20.95
N GLU A 88 -2.49 -8.94 19.67
CA GLU A 88 -1.79 -9.57 18.55
C GLU A 88 -0.45 -8.90 18.20
N GLY A 89 -0.05 -7.86 18.94
CA GLY A 89 1.16 -7.08 18.70
C GLY A 89 1.07 -6.12 17.51
N GLU A 90 -0.14 -5.88 17.01
CA GLU A 90 -0.46 -4.99 15.89
C GLU A 90 -0.77 -3.57 16.38
N VAL A 91 -0.67 -2.57 15.49
CA VAL A 91 -1.11 -1.20 15.79
C VAL A 91 -2.59 -1.23 16.22
N PRO A 92 -2.98 -0.63 17.36
CA PRO A 92 -4.31 -0.76 17.96
C PRO A 92 -5.34 0.10 17.22
N VAL A 93 -5.77 -0.38 16.05
CA VAL A 93 -6.87 0.22 15.28
C VAL A 93 -7.97 -0.82 15.17
N GLY A 94 -9.18 -0.41 15.53
CA GLY A 94 -10.38 -1.23 15.49
C GLY A 94 -11.50 -0.52 14.75
N ALA A 95 -12.39 -1.30 14.16
CA ALA A 95 -13.53 -0.81 13.40
C ALA A 95 -14.76 -1.70 13.58
N VAL A 96 -15.94 -1.09 13.55
CA VAL A 96 -17.24 -1.78 13.51
C VAL A 96 -18.15 -1.15 12.47
N LEU A 97 -18.95 -1.97 11.79
CA LEU A 97 -19.98 -1.54 10.85
C LEU A 97 -21.34 -1.76 11.46
N VAL A 98 -22.14 -0.70 11.51
CA VAL A 98 -23.43 -0.66 12.19
C VAL A 98 -24.51 -0.32 11.19
N ASN A 99 -25.64 -1.04 11.21
CA ASN A 99 -26.79 -0.72 10.36
C ASN A 99 -27.68 0.38 10.98
N ASP A 100 -28.66 0.88 10.21
CA ASP A 100 -29.60 1.91 10.68
C ASP A 100 -30.50 1.47 11.85
N SER A 101 -30.60 0.17 12.12
CA SER A 101 -31.32 -0.39 13.29
C SER A 101 -30.46 -0.43 14.56
N GLY A 102 -29.18 -0.05 14.48
CA GLY A 102 -28.24 -0.06 15.61
C GLY A 102 -27.55 -1.39 15.85
N GLU A 103 -27.61 -2.33 14.90
CA GLU A 103 -26.96 -3.64 15.02
C GLU A 103 -25.57 -3.60 14.39
N ILE A 104 -24.59 -4.21 15.08
CA ILE A 104 -23.24 -4.39 14.53
C ILE A 104 -23.28 -5.55 13.53
N VAL A 105 -23.11 -5.23 12.26
CA VAL A 105 -23.11 -6.19 11.14
C VAL A 105 -21.76 -6.89 11.02
N ALA A 106 -20.67 -6.15 11.20
CA ALA A 106 -19.32 -6.68 11.07
C ALA A 106 -18.32 -5.89 11.93
N THR A 107 -17.21 -6.54 12.26
CA THR A 107 -16.09 -5.92 12.97
C THR A 107 -14.77 -6.18 12.24
N GLY A 108 -13.76 -5.39 12.56
CA GLY A 108 -12.41 -5.56 12.05
C GLY A 108 -11.39 -4.88 12.95
N TYR A 109 -10.16 -5.38 12.93
CA TYR A 109 -9.02 -4.76 13.61
C TYR A 109 -7.76 -4.95 12.77
N ASN A 110 -6.75 -4.11 12.94
CA ASN A 110 -5.52 -4.21 12.16
C ASN A 110 -4.83 -5.58 12.32
N LEU A 111 -4.44 -6.20 11.21
CA LEU A 111 -3.70 -7.48 11.14
C LEU A 111 -2.63 -7.48 10.04
N THR A 112 -2.12 -6.30 9.67
CA THR A 112 -1.17 -6.14 8.56
C THR A 112 0.09 -7.01 8.68
N ILE A 113 0.67 -7.11 9.88
CA ILE A 113 1.87 -7.91 10.13
C ILE A 113 1.53 -9.40 10.13
N LYS A 114 0.52 -9.80 10.91
CA LYS A 114 0.13 -11.21 11.13
C LYS A 114 -0.39 -11.88 9.87
N MET A 115 -1.12 -11.16 9.03
CA MET A 115 -1.64 -11.68 7.76
C MET A 115 -0.66 -11.52 6.58
N HIS A 116 0.47 -10.84 6.77
CA HIS A 116 1.36 -10.44 5.68
C HIS A 116 0.61 -9.73 4.54
N ASP A 117 -0.41 -8.95 4.89
CA ASP A 117 -1.33 -8.29 3.97
C ASP A 117 -1.34 -6.79 4.28
N ALA A 118 -0.72 -6.00 3.41
CA ALA A 118 -0.65 -4.55 3.56
C ALA A 118 -2.04 -3.87 3.54
N THR A 119 -3.08 -4.57 3.08
CA THR A 119 -4.46 -4.07 3.03
C THR A 119 -5.29 -4.46 4.26
N ALA A 120 -4.75 -5.25 5.19
CA ALA A 120 -5.47 -5.79 6.36
C ALA A 120 -5.67 -4.76 7.49
N HIS A 121 -6.03 -3.54 7.12
CA HIS A 121 -6.51 -2.50 8.02
C HIS A 121 -7.88 -2.85 8.60
N ALA A 122 -8.21 -2.26 9.76
CA ALA A 122 -9.45 -2.55 10.47
C ALA A 122 -10.70 -2.30 9.61
N GLU A 123 -10.71 -1.18 8.89
CA GLU A 123 -11.81 -0.72 8.04
C GLU A 123 -12.02 -1.67 6.85
N VAL A 124 -10.94 -2.03 6.15
CA VAL A 124 -10.98 -2.95 5.01
C VAL A 124 -11.47 -4.32 5.46
N ARG A 125 -11.01 -4.81 6.61
CA ARG A 125 -11.47 -6.09 7.17
C ARG A 125 -12.96 -6.05 7.53
N ALA A 126 -13.42 -5.00 8.19
CA ALA A 126 -14.84 -4.83 8.52
C ALA A 126 -15.71 -4.79 7.25
N ILE A 127 -15.33 -3.99 6.24
CA ILE A 127 -16.03 -3.87 4.96
C ILE A 127 -16.10 -5.22 4.24
N ARG A 128 -14.99 -5.96 4.16
CA ARG A 128 -14.95 -7.30 3.54
C ARG A 128 -15.85 -8.30 4.27
N ALA A 129 -15.84 -8.27 5.60
CA ALA A 129 -16.70 -9.13 6.42
C ALA A 129 -18.19 -8.80 6.20
N ALA A 130 -18.57 -7.52 6.23
CA ALA A 130 -19.94 -7.10 5.96
C ALA A 130 -20.41 -7.50 4.55
N GLY A 131 -19.57 -7.30 3.53
CA GLY A 131 -19.91 -7.69 2.15
C GLY A 131 -20.13 -9.20 1.99
N THR A 132 -19.40 -10.01 2.77
CA THR A 132 -19.58 -11.47 2.81
C THR A 132 -20.88 -11.85 3.50
N ILE A 133 -21.17 -11.25 4.67
CA ILE A 133 -22.39 -11.50 5.47
C ILE A 133 -23.64 -11.13 4.69
N LEU A 134 -23.64 -9.94 4.08
CA LEU A 134 -24.78 -9.40 3.34
C LEU A 134 -24.84 -9.90 1.88
N LYS A 135 -23.81 -10.63 1.43
CA LYS A 135 -23.65 -11.10 0.04
C LYS A 135 -23.81 -9.96 -0.98
N ASN A 136 -23.31 -8.78 -0.63
CA ASN A 136 -23.43 -7.58 -1.45
C ASN A 136 -22.24 -6.65 -1.20
N TYR A 137 -21.63 -6.15 -2.26
CA TYR A 137 -20.54 -5.19 -2.15
C TYR A 137 -21.04 -3.77 -1.82
N ARG A 138 -22.32 -3.49 -2.06
CA ARG A 138 -22.97 -2.22 -1.74
C ARG A 138 -23.54 -2.28 -0.32
N LEU A 139 -23.00 -1.43 0.54
CA LEU A 139 -23.23 -1.38 1.99
C LEU A 139 -23.89 -0.05 2.40
N ASN A 140 -24.82 0.43 1.57
CA ASN A 140 -25.44 1.76 1.65
C ASN A 140 -26.07 2.15 3.00
N ALA A 141 -26.52 1.18 3.79
CA ALA A 141 -27.20 1.42 5.07
C ALA A 141 -26.27 1.22 6.28
N LEU A 142 -24.95 1.17 6.06
CA LEU A 142 -23.98 0.95 7.13
C LEU A 142 -23.18 2.22 7.44
N THR A 143 -22.96 2.45 8.73
CA THR A 143 -22.04 3.46 9.27
C THR A 143 -20.79 2.74 9.78
N LEU A 144 -19.62 3.21 9.34
CA LEU A 144 -18.33 2.69 9.77
C LEU A 144 -17.81 3.51 10.95
N TYR A 145 -17.64 2.86 12.10
CA TYR A 145 -16.96 3.42 13.27
C TYR A 145 -15.53 2.91 13.31
N VAL A 146 -14.55 3.79 13.54
CA VAL A 146 -13.12 3.44 13.54
C VAL A 146 -12.33 4.29 14.53
N THR A 147 -11.40 3.68 15.28
CA THR A 147 -10.71 4.39 16.38
C THR A 147 -9.73 5.48 15.91
N LEU A 148 -9.19 5.35 14.70
CA LEU A 148 -8.25 6.30 14.08
C LEU A 148 -8.83 6.78 12.74
N GLU A 149 -8.57 8.03 12.37
CA GLU A 149 -8.95 8.55 11.06
C GLU A 149 -8.40 7.65 9.93
N PRO A 150 -9.28 7.20 9.01
CA PRO A 150 -8.89 6.32 7.92
C PRO A 150 -7.87 6.95 6.95
N CYS A 151 -6.96 6.13 6.44
CA CYS A 151 -6.06 6.52 5.35
C CYS A 151 -6.77 6.47 3.98
N CYS A 152 -6.10 6.95 2.92
CA CYS A 152 -6.66 7.00 1.56
C CYS A 152 -7.23 5.66 1.07
N MET A 153 -6.54 4.55 1.36
CA MET A 153 -7.00 3.20 0.98
C MET A 153 -8.35 2.88 1.61
N CYS A 154 -8.48 3.14 2.91
CA CYS A 154 -9.68 2.80 3.68
C CYS A 154 -10.86 3.71 3.31
N VAL A 155 -10.62 5.01 3.09
CA VAL A 155 -11.68 5.93 2.61
C VAL A 155 -12.17 5.51 1.23
N MET A 156 -11.27 5.19 0.29
CA MET A 156 -11.68 4.71 -1.04
C MET A 156 -12.41 3.36 -0.98
N ALA A 157 -12.01 2.46 -0.07
CA ALA A 157 -12.75 1.22 0.16
C ALA A 157 -14.18 1.49 0.62
N ALA A 158 -14.38 2.44 1.55
CA ALA A 158 -15.70 2.84 2.02
C ALA A 158 -16.55 3.49 0.91
N ILE A 159 -15.96 4.36 0.09
CA ILE A 159 -16.61 4.97 -1.09
C ILE A 159 -17.05 3.89 -2.08
N HIS A 160 -16.17 2.96 -2.44
CA HIS A 160 -16.50 1.87 -3.37
C HIS A 160 -17.56 0.92 -2.82
N ALA A 161 -17.54 0.67 -1.51
CA ALA A 161 -18.55 -0.09 -0.80
C ALA A 161 -19.85 0.70 -0.55
N ARG A 162 -19.91 1.99 -0.91
CA ARG A 162 -21.08 2.85 -0.72
C ARG A 162 -21.50 3.03 0.74
N ILE A 163 -20.57 2.93 1.68
CA ILE A 163 -20.82 3.16 3.11
C ILE A 163 -21.48 4.52 3.33
N LYS A 164 -22.48 4.60 4.21
CA LYS A 164 -23.26 5.83 4.45
C LYS A 164 -22.40 6.93 5.08
N ALA A 165 -21.69 6.58 6.14
CA ALA A 165 -20.95 7.50 6.95
C ALA A 165 -19.71 6.85 7.57
N ILE A 166 -18.68 7.68 7.81
CA ILE A 166 -17.51 7.32 8.62
C ILE A 166 -17.57 8.14 9.90
N VAL A 167 -17.44 7.45 11.03
CA VAL A 167 -17.33 8.04 12.37
C VAL A 167 -15.99 7.62 12.94
N PHE A 168 -15.09 8.58 13.17
CA PHE A 168 -13.74 8.25 13.66
C PHE A 168 -13.44 8.86 15.03
N GLY A 169 -12.53 8.18 15.74
CA GLY A 169 -12.18 8.54 17.11
C GLY A 169 -11.22 9.72 17.19
N THR A 170 -9.95 9.48 16.81
CA THR A 170 -8.93 10.53 16.77
C THR A 170 -8.43 10.80 15.34
N PRO A 171 -8.15 12.07 14.97
CA PRO A 171 -7.54 12.42 13.69
C PRO A 171 -6.12 11.82 13.56
N ASP A 172 -5.72 11.55 12.32
CA ASP A 172 -4.36 11.11 11.97
C ASP A 172 -3.61 12.23 11.24
N PRO A 173 -2.71 12.97 11.92
CA PRO A 173 -1.98 14.07 11.32
C PRO A 173 -0.91 13.63 10.31
N ARG A 174 -0.65 12.32 10.15
CA ARG A 174 0.36 11.80 9.23
C ARG A 174 -0.21 11.29 7.92
N THR A 175 -1.33 10.57 7.97
CA THR A 175 -1.88 9.91 6.78
C THR A 175 -3.41 9.95 6.66
N GLY A 176 -4.09 10.68 7.55
CA GLY A 176 -5.55 10.80 7.58
C GLY A 176 -6.12 11.40 6.31
N ALA A 177 -7.19 10.78 5.79
CA ALA A 177 -7.78 11.11 4.49
C ALA A 177 -9.23 11.62 4.54
N CYS A 178 -9.71 11.94 5.74
CA CYS A 178 -11.02 12.56 5.99
C CYS A 178 -10.93 14.07 6.27
N GLY A 179 -9.72 14.65 6.19
CA GLY A 179 -9.48 16.08 6.35
C GLY A 179 -8.14 16.44 6.97
N SER A 180 -7.43 15.51 7.62
CA SER A 180 -6.14 15.84 8.27
C SER A 180 -5.01 16.11 7.28
N VAL A 181 -4.78 15.19 6.34
CA VAL A 181 -3.73 15.32 5.30
C VAL A 181 -4.36 15.33 3.91
N PHE A 182 -5.28 14.41 3.67
CA PHE A 182 -6.08 14.35 2.46
C PHE A 182 -7.56 14.54 2.79
N ASN A 183 -8.35 14.95 1.81
CA ASN A 183 -9.80 15.00 1.92
C ASN A 183 -10.44 14.26 0.74
N LEU A 184 -10.55 12.95 0.85
CA LEU A 184 -11.22 12.15 -0.18
C LEU A 184 -12.74 12.09 0.04
N SER A 185 -13.20 12.23 1.28
CA SER A 185 -14.63 12.22 1.62
C SER A 185 -15.39 13.40 1.02
N GLY A 186 -14.75 14.56 0.89
CA GLY A 186 -15.35 15.78 0.33
C GLY A 186 -15.09 16.03 -1.15
N ASP A 187 -14.40 15.15 -1.87
CA ASP A 187 -14.14 15.34 -3.29
C ASP A 187 -15.40 15.08 -4.12
N ILE A 188 -15.77 16.10 -4.91
CA ILE A 188 -16.98 16.15 -5.74
C ILE A 188 -16.97 15.18 -6.92
N HIS A 189 -15.81 14.65 -7.32
CA HIS A 189 -15.70 13.74 -8.46
C HIS A 189 -16.12 12.30 -8.13
N HIS A 190 -16.32 11.98 -6.84
CA HIS A 190 -16.80 10.67 -6.44
C HIS A 190 -18.30 10.52 -6.71
N ASN A 191 -18.70 9.35 -7.22
CA ASN A 191 -20.11 9.00 -7.44
C ASN A 191 -20.87 8.61 -6.16
N HIS A 192 -20.24 8.77 -4.98
CA HIS A 192 -20.79 8.46 -3.67
C HIS A 192 -20.11 9.38 -2.65
N HIS A 193 -20.90 10.04 -1.82
CA HIS A 193 -20.39 11.00 -0.83
C HIS A 193 -20.56 10.45 0.58
N LEU A 194 -19.52 10.59 1.38
CA LEU A 194 -19.49 10.12 2.76
C LEU A 194 -19.86 11.28 3.70
N GLN A 195 -20.78 11.03 4.63
CA GLN A 195 -20.86 11.86 5.82
C GLN A 195 -19.71 11.49 6.76
N VAL A 196 -19.02 12.48 7.32
CA VAL A 196 -17.91 12.25 8.25
C VAL A 196 -18.18 12.94 9.58
N ILE A 197 -18.06 12.16 10.66
CA ILE A 197 -18.08 12.64 12.04
C ILE A 197 -16.74 12.27 12.68
N GLY A 198 -16.09 13.23 13.33
CA GLY A 198 -14.79 13.05 13.96
C GLY A 198 -14.82 13.38 15.46
N ASN A 199 -13.71 13.08 16.13
CA ASN A 199 -13.46 13.40 17.54
C ASN A 199 -14.34 12.63 18.56
N VAL A 200 -14.86 11.45 18.21
CA VAL A 200 -15.63 10.60 19.14
C VAL A 200 -14.71 9.85 20.09
N CYS A 201 -14.83 10.01 21.42
CA CYS A 201 -13.88 9.41 22.38
C CYS A 201 -12.41 9.70 21.98
N GLN A 202 -12.14 10.92 21.52
CA GLN A 202 -10.86 11.29 20.88
C GLN A 202 -9.66 10.99 21.79
N LYS A 203 -9.77 11.36 23.07
CA LYS A 203 -8.67 11.23 24.04
C LYS A 203 -8.37 9.75 24.30
N GLU A 204 -9.40 8.93 24.45
CA GLU A 204 -9.32 7.51 24.71
C GLU A 204 -8.68 6.78 23.52
N CYS A 205 -9.13 7.08 22.30
CA CYS A 205 -8.57 6.51 21.07
C CYS A 205 -7.09 6.90 20.88
N ALA A 206 -6.76 8.18 21.10
CA ALA A 206 -5.38 8.67 21.04
C ALA A 206 -4.49 8.05 22.13
N GLN A 207 -5.05 7.83 23.33
CA GLN A 207 -4.33 7.19 24.43
C GLN A 207 -4.00 5.73 24.11
N GLN A 208 -4.92 4.95 23.55
CA GLN A 208 -4.65 3.56 23.13
C GLN A 208 -3.48 3.49 22.15
N LEU A 209 -3.47 4.36 21.13
CA LEU A 209 -2.43 4.40 20.11
C LEU A 209 -1.07 4.84 20.67
N SER A 210 -1.05 5.93 21.45
CA SER A 210 0.18 6.47 22.03
C SER A 210 0.81 5.51 23.06
N SER A 211 0.00 4.87 23.91
CA SER A 211 0.44 3.84 24.85
C SER A 211 1.08 2.65 24.15
N PHE A 212 0.53 2.19 23.03
CA PHE A 212 1.11 1.08 22.26
C PHE A 212 2.51 1.42 21.72
N PHE A 213 2.67 2.58 21.06
CA PHE A 213 3.97 2.97 20.53
C PHE A 213 4.99 3.29 21.63
N GLN A 214 4.54 3.80 22.78
CA GLN A 214 5.41 4.00 23.94
C GLN A 214 5.94 2.65 24.43
N HIS A 215 5.06 1.66 24.61
CA HIS A 215 5.44 0.32 24.99
C HIS A 215 6.42 -0.32 23.98
N LYS A 216 6.18 -0.19 22.67
CA LYS A 216 7.09 -0.70 21.64
C LYS A 216 8.50 -0.07 21.70
N ARG A 217 8.58 1.24 21.97
CA ARG A 217 9.87 1.92 22.17
C ARG A 217 10.58 1.43 23.43
N ASP A 218 9.83 1.17 24.50
CA ASP A 218 10.38 0.62 25.74
C ASP A 218 10.90 -0.80 25.56
N GLU A 219 10.13 -1.67 24.91
CA GLU A 219 10.56 -3.04 24.55
C GLU A 219 11.83 -3.01 23.70
N GLU A 220 11.93 -2.10 22.72
CA GLU A 220 13.12 -1.98 21.87
C GLU A 220 14.33 -1.48 22.66
N ARG A 221 14.15 -0.49 23.56
CA ARG A 221 15.21 -0.01 24.44
C ARG A 221 15.73 -1.10 25.36
N GLN A 222 14.83 -1.86 25.99
CA GLN A 222 15.19 -2.97 26.87
C GLN A 222 15.90 -4.09 26.09
N ARG A 223 15.40 -4.43 24.91
CA ARG A 223 16.05 -5.42 24.03
C ARG A 223 17.45 -4.98 23.64
N LYS A 224 17.67 -3.69 23.35
CA LYS A 224 19.00 -3.14 23.04
C LYS A 224 19.91 -3.14 24.26
N SER A 225 19.43 -2.80 25.44
CA SER A 225 20.22 -2.78 26.67
C SER A 225 20.62 -4.18 27.16
N GLN A 226 19.88 -5.22 26.77
CA GLN A 226 20.15 -6.62 27.12
C GLN A 226 21.10 -7.34 26.15
N LEU A 227 21.56 -6.67 25.08
CA LEU A 227 22.52 -7.28 24.14
C LEU A 227 23.89 -7.43 24.80
N THR A 228 24.49 -8.61 24.67
CA THR A 228 25.88 -8.83 25.10
C THR A 228 26.87 -8.09 24.18
N PRO A 229 28.11 -7.79 24.63
CA PRO A 229 29.13 -7.20 23.77
C PRO A 229 29.38 -8.00 22.48
N GLU A 230 29.35 -9.33 22.56
CA GLU A 230 29.46 -10.22 21.40
C GLU A 230 28.29 -10.06 20.42
N GLN A 231 27.06 -9.91 20.92
CA GLN A 231 25.87 -9.69 20.08
C GLN A 231 25.86 -8.31 19.42
N ILE A 232 26.39 -7.29 20.10
CA ILE A 232 26.58 -5.95 19.54
C ILE A 232 27.61 -6.03 18.40
N ALA A 233 28.79 -6.62 18.65
CA ALA A 233 29.82 -6.80 17.64
C ALA A 233 29.33 -7.61 16.44
N ALA A 234 28.56 -8.68 16.67
CA ALA A 234 27.97 -9.49 15.60
C ALA A 234 26.96 -8.70 14.75
N LYS A 235 26.14 -7.82 15.35
CA LYS A 235 25.22 -6.95 14.62
C LYS A 235 25.94 -5.89 13.79
N GLU A 236 26.98 -5.27 14.34
CA GLU A 236 27.81 -4.30 13.62
C GLU A 236 28.53 -4.96 12.44
N GLN A 237 29.09 -6.15 12.65
CA GLN A 237 29.72 -6.93 11.59
C GLN A 237 28.72 -7.34 10.50
N ALA A 238 27.52 -7.79 10.87
CA ALA A 238 26.45 -8.11 9.92
C ALA A 238 25.97 -6.88 9.13
N ALA A 239 25.89 -5.70 9.77
CA ALA A 239 25.56 -4.44 9.10
C ALA A 239 26.65 -4.04 8.10
N ALA A 240 27.93 -4.13 8.49
CA ALA A 240 29.06 -3.86 7.61
C ALA A 240 29.12 -4.84 6.42
N ASP A 241 28.83 -6.12 6.63
CA ASP A 241 28.76 -7.13 5.56
C ASP A 241 27.62 -6.86 4.59
N LYS A 242 26.45 -6.45 5.09
CA LYS A 242 25.31 -6.06 4.25
C LYS A 242 25.66 -4.84 3.39
N GLN A 243 26.32 -3.84 3.97
CA GLN A 243 26.78 -2.66 3.23
C GLN A 243 27.81 -3.03 2.14
N ARG A 244 28.82 -3.84 2.46
CA ARG A 244 29.78 -4.34 1.47
C ARG A 244 29.11 -5.08 0.30
N ARG A 245 28.10 -5.91 0.58
CA ARG A 245 27.33 -6.61 -0.46
C ARG A 245 26.55 -5.63 -1.35
N GLN A 246 25.99 -4.57 -0.78
CA GLN A 246 25.30 -3.53 -1.54
C GLN A 246 26.26 -2.74 -2.42
N GLU A 247 27.42 -2.33 -1.90
CA GLU A 247 28.46 -1.63 -2.66
C GLU A 247 28.99 -2.48 -3.82
N PHE A 248 29.23 -3.78 -3.58
CA PHE A 248 29.64 -4.70 -4.64
C PHE A 248 28.57 -4.86 -5.73
N LYS A 249 27.29 -4.97 -5.33
CA LYS A 249 26.16 -5.05 -6.28
C LYS A 249 26.08 -3.77 -7.14
N GLN A 250 26.16 -2.60 -6.51
CA GLN A 250 26.17 -1.31 -7.21
C GLN A 250 27.36 -1.17 -8.17
N ALA A 251 28.57 -1.53 -7.75
CA ALA A 251 29.76 -1.47 -8.60
C ALA A 251 29.65 -2.41 -9.82
N LYS A 252 29.04 -3.59 -9.64
CA LYS A 252 28.78 -4.54 -10.74
C LYS A 252 27.75 -3.98 -11.72
N GLU A 253 26.67 -3.38 -11.23
CA GLU A 253 25.64 -2.72 -12.04
C GLU A 253 26.22 -1.53 -12.81
N GLU A 254 27.04 -0.70 -12.17
CA GLU A 254 27.69 0.45 -12.80
C GLU A 254 28.67 0.02 -13.91
N ARG A 255 29.45 -1.04 -13.67
CA ARG A 255 30.35 -1.62 -14.69
C ARG A 255 29.56 -2.19 -15.88
N ALA A 256 28.42 -2.84 -15.62
CA ALA A 256 27.53 -3.32 -16.67
C ALA A 256 26.93 -2.16 -17.48
N ALA A 257 26.47 -1.09 -16.81
CA ALA A 257 25.95 0.12 -17.44
C ALA A 257 27.00 0.81 -18.31
N LYS A 258 28.25 0.94 -17.83
CA LYS A 258 29.36 1.51 -18.61
C LYS A 258 29.66 0.69 -19.87
N LYS A 259 29.64 -0.65 -19.76
CA LYS A 259 29.82 -1.55 -20.92
C LYS A 259 28.67 -1.42 -21.92
N ARG A 260 27.43 -1.24 -21.43
CA ARG A 260 26.24 -1.00 -22.26
C ARG A 260 26.33 0.34 -23.00
N ARG A 261 26.61 1.44 -22.31
CA ARG A 261 26.82 2.78 -22.91
C ARG A 261 27.89 2.76 -23.99
N LYS A 262 29.01 2.05 -23.75
CA LYS A 262 30.07 1.91 -24.75
C LYS A 262 29.59 1.14 -25.99
N ARG A 263 28.79 0.07 -25.83
CA ARG A 263 28.21 -0.67 -26.96
C ARG A 263 27.20 0.18 -27.74
N GLU A 264 26.34 0.92 -27.05
CA GLU A 264 25.36 1.82 -27.67
C GLU A 264 26.05 2.94 -28.45
N ALA A 265 27.11 3.54 -27.91
CA ALA A 265 27.89 4.56 -28.61
C ALA A 265 28.55 4.02 -29.89
N VAL A 266 29.09 2.79 -29.86
CA VAL A 266 29.67 2.13 -31.04
C VAL A 266 28.59 1.85 -32.11
N LEU A 267 27.41 1.38 -31.69
CA LEU A 267 26.29 1.14 -32.61
C LEU A 267 25.78 2.44 -33.23
N ALA A 268 25.65 3.50 -32.44
CA ALA A 268 25.22 4.82 -32.92
C ALA A 268 26.23 5.42 -33.93
N ALA A 269 27.53 5.30 -33.65
CA ALA A 269 28.57 5.76 -34.57
C ALA A 269 28.54 5.00 -35.91
N ARG A 270 28.27 3.68 -35.87
CA ARG A 270 28.15 2.86 -37.08
C ARG A 270 26.90 3.22 -37.90
N ALA A 271 25.76 3.43 -37.24
CA ALA A 271 24.53 3.86 -37.91
C ALA A 271 24.67 5.25 -38.57
N ALA A 272 25.43 6.17 -37.97
CA ALA A 272 25.72 7.47 -38.57
C ALA A 272 26.55 7.34 -39.85
N GLN A 273 27.57 6.48 -39.86
CA GLN A 273 28.40 6.20 -41.04
C GLN A 273 27.60 5.56 -42.19
N ASP A 274 26.66 4.65 -41.87
CA ASP A 274 25.80 4.02 -42.88
C ASP A 274 24.78 5.00 -43.50
N SER A 275 24.48 6.12 -42.83
CA SER A 275 23.55 7.17 -43.31
C SER A 275 24.20 8.22 -44.23
N GLU A 276 25.53 8.31 -44.24
CA GLU A 276 26.32 9.21 -45.11
C GLU A 276 26.78 8.53 -46.42
N ALA A 277 26.36 7.28 -46.67
CA ALA A 277 26.63 6.62 -47.94
C ALA A 277 26.01 7.42 -49.11
N PRO A 278 26.77 7.75 -50.18
CA PRO A 278 26.31 8.64 -51.23
C PRO A 278 25.09 8.05 -51.95
N LYS A 279 24.02 8.85 -52.10
CA LYS A 279 22.95 8.55 -53.05
C LYS A 279 23.53 8.66 -54.47
N ASP A 280 23.49 7.54 -55.19
CA ASP A 280 23.86 7.46 -56.61
C ASP A 280 23.13 8.54 -57.43
N PRO A 281 23.85 9.41 -58.18
CA PRO A 281 23.24 10.34 -59.10
C PRO A 281 22.97 9.62 -60.42
N ALA A 282 21.89 8.84 -60.49
CA ALA A 282 21.43 8.24 -61.74
C ALA A 282 19.98 8.66 -62.06
N SER A 283 19.83 9.85 -62.65
CA SER A 283 18.81 10.12 -63.67
C SER A 283 19.11 11.44 -64.40
N GLN A 284 20.13 11.40 -65.26
CA GLN A 284 20.11 12.15 -66.51
C GLN A 284 20.03 11.11 -67.63
N ASP A 285 18.86 11.03 -68.27
CA ASP A 285 18.72 10.83 -69.72
C ASP A 285 17.22 10.73 -70.09
N LYS A 286 16.64 11.89 -70.44
CA LYS A 286 15.94 12.19 -71.71
C LYS A 286 15.16 13.49 -71.62
#